data_AF-A0A4Q3XPM9-F1
#
_entry.id   AF-A0A4Q3XPM9-F1
#
_cell.length_a   1.000
_cell.length_b   1.000
_cell.length_c   1.000
_cell.angle_alpha   90.00
_cell.angle_beta   90.00
_cell.angle_gamma   90.00
#
_symmetry.space_group_name_H-M   'P 1'
#
loop_
_entity.id
_entity.type
_entity.pdbx_description
1 polymer ?
#
loop_
_entity_poly.entity_id
_entity_poly.type
_entity_poly.pdbx_seq_one_letter_code
_entity_poly.pdbx_strand_id
1 'polypeptide(L)'
;MTAIFNDRRLACRSHGLGIRQCGLMVFCVLAMALGAGGPVGAQSPSVQERDFIASRPEMSAMQRKMFEGMAMRMVRIERLVAIGKLCQVLAEDDADLILAAARAEIDHEQSLMVDADQPWGAAYLEGLRRGAFQSADLVDATDPAGCEAFSRPGGALTKILTWTGRQQESSPGVRASP
;
A
#
# COMPACT_ATOMS: atom_id res chain seq x y z
N MET A 1 24.00 -55.88 -13.36
CA MET A 1 24.12 -54.56 -12.71
C MET A 1 25.02 -53.69 -13.58
N THR A 2 24.79 -52.37 -13.56
CA THR A 2 25.68 -51.30 -14.05
C THR A 2 25.58 -50.89 -15.52
N ALA A 3 25.63 -49.56 -15.69
CA ALA A 3 25.40 -48.73 -16.88
C ALA A 3 26.63 -48.58 -17.78
N ILE A 4 26.42 -48.04 -19.00
CA ILE A 4 26.99 -46.77 -19.52
C ILE A 4 26.78 -46.69 -21.04
N PHE A 5 26.27 -45.53 -21.46
CA PHE A 5 25.98 -45.08 -22.81
C PHE A 5 27.21 -45.08 -23.74
N ASN A 6 27.05 -45.64 -24.94
CA ASN A 6 28.01 -45.55 -26.03
C ASN A 6 27.33 -45.02 -27.30
N ASP A 7 27.80 -43.85 -27.75
CA ASP A 7 28.15 -43.47 -29.12
C ASP A 7 27.19 -43.84 -30.28
N ARG A 8 26.59 -42.83 -30.93
CA ARG A 8 26.83 -42.45 -32.36
C ARG A 8 25.62 -41.81 -33.06
N ARG A 9 25.92 -40.64 -33.63
CA ARG A 9 25.45 -40.10 -34.93
C ARG A 9 24.02 -39.55 -35.04
N LEU A 10 23.93 -38.22 -35.05
CA LEU A 10 23.14 -37.45 -36.01
C LEU A 10 24.02 -36.25 -36.43
N ALA A 11 24.87 -36.35 -37.46
CA ALA A 11 24.53 -36.18 -38.88
C ALA A 11 23.79 -34.85 -39.16
N CYS A 12 24.53 -33.73 -39.14
CA CYS A 12 24.14 -32.52 -39.87
C CYS A 12 24.27 -32.81 -41.38
N ARG A 13 23.13 -32.92 -42.07
CA ARG A 13 23.10 -33.01 -43.54
C ARG A 13 22.97 -31.61 -44.13
N SER A 14 23.93 -31.29 -44.97
CA SER A 14 24.06 -30.09 -45.78
C SER A 14 23.12 -30.10 -46.99
N HIS A 15 22.40 -29.00 -47.20
CA HIS A 15 21.97 -28.40 -48.46
C HIS A 15 21.46 -27.01 -48.05
N GLY A 16 21.85 -25.85 -48.56
CA GLY A 16 22.78 -25.40 -49.57
C GLY A 16 22.59 -23.88 -49.63
N LEU A 17 23.69 -23.14 -49.63
CA LEU A 17 23.84 -21.70 -49.91
C LEU A 17 23.26 -20.69 -48.89
N GLY A 18 24.18 -20.07 -48.11
CA GLY A 18 24.03 -18.67 -47.70
C GLY A 18 24.28 -18.31 -46.23
N ILE A 19 25.29 -18.85 -45.53
CA ILE A 19 25.73 -18.31 -44.23
C ILE A 19 27.10 -17.62 -44.38
N ARG A 20 27.08 -16.31 -44.21
CA ARG A 20 28.12 -15.47 -43.59
C ARG A 20 27.30 -14.51 -42.71
N GLN A 21 27.44 -14.40 -41.40
CA GLN A 21 28.56 -14.57 -40.49
C GLN A 21 28.06 -14.96 -39.10
N CYS A 22 28.94 -15.65 -38.39
CA CYS A 22 29.05 -15.72 -36.93
C CYS A 22 28.80 -14.38 -36.24
N GLY A 23 28.15 -14.39 -35.07
CA GLY A 23 28.20 -13.24 -34.18
C GLY A 23 27.29 -13.34 -32.97
N LEU A 24 27.84 -13.90 -31.89
CA LEU A 24 27.55 -13.63 -30.48
C LEU A 24 26.14 -13.84 -29.90
N MET A 25 26.15 -14.76 -28.93
CA MET A 25 25.26 -14.87 -27.78
C MET A 25 24.88 -13.52 -27.16
N VAL A 26 23.59 -13.35 -26.88
CA VAL A 26 23.13 -12.63 -25.68
C VAL A 26 22.12 -13.52 -24.97
N PHE A 27 22.60 -14.17 -23.91
CA PHE A 27 21.77 -14.80 -22.89
C PHE A 27 20.96 -13.71 -22.19
N CYS A 28 19.65 -13.65 -22.44
CA CYS A 28 18.74 -12.91 -21.58
C CYS A 28 18.39 -13.80 -20.39
N VAL A 29 19.08 -13.62 -19.28
CA VAL A 29 18.82 -14.31 -18.01
C VAL A 29 17.48 -13.83 -17.46
N LEU A 30 16.54 -14.77 -17.36
CA LEU A 30 15.27 -14.64 -16.69
C LEU A 30 15.51 -14.47 -15.18
N ALA A 31 15.46 -13.24 -14.68
CA ALA A 31 15.49 -12.97 -13.24
C ALA A 31 14.07 -13.11 -12.67
N MET A 32 13.80 -14.25 -12.04
CA MET A 32 12.68 -14.38 -11.09
C MET A 32 13.02 -13.55 -9.84
N ALA A 33 12.35 -12.41 -9.68
CA ALA A 33 12.35 -11.68 -8.42
C ALA A 33 11.25 -12.26 -7.51
N LEU A 34 11.63 -13.20 -6.64
CA LEU A 34 10.97 -13.42 -5.35
C LEU A 34 11.29 -12.21 -4.47
N GLY A 35 10.43 -11.19 -4.54
CA GLY A 35 10.50 -10.00 -3.70
C GLY A 35 9.60 -10.15 -2.48
N ALA A 36 10.22 -10.16 -1.30
CA ALA A 36 9.60 -10.12 0.01
C ALA A 36 8.58 -8.96 0.13
N GLY A 37 7.55 -9.17 0.95
CA GLY A 37 6.60 -8.14 1.36
C GLY A 37 7.31 -6.98 2.06
N GLY A 38 7.67 -5.96 1.29
CA GLY A 38 8.01 -4.62 1.76
C GLY A 38 6.78 -3.71 1.66
N PRO A 39 6.84 -2.50 2.26
CA PRO A 39 5.74 -1.55 2.18
C PRO A 39 5.44 -1.27 0.71
N VAL A 40 4.17 -1.27 0.36
CA VAL A 40 3.68 -0.87 -0.97
C VAL A 40 4.19 0.55 -1.19
N GLY A 41 5.31 0.69 -1.88
CA GLY A 41 5.84 1.98 -2.27
C GLY A 41 4.78 2.64 -3.13
N ALA A 42 4.34 3.84 -2.73
CA ALA A 42 3.41 4.64 -3.50
C ALA A 42 4.01 4.87 -4.89
N GLN A 43 3.58 4.09 -5.88
CA GLN A 43 3.91 4.34 -7.27
C GLN A 43 3.16 5.62 -7.64
N SER A 44 3.89 6.68 -7.98
CA SER A 44 3.26 7.89 -8.51
C SER A 44 2.45 7.49 -9.75
N PRO A 45 1.19 7.94 -9.87
CA PRO A 45 0.38 7.57 -11.00
C PRO A 45 1.03 8.02 -12.29
N SER A 46 0.93 7.19 -13.31
CA SER A 46 1.51 7.53 -14.61
C SER A 46 0.77 8.76 -15.18
N VAL A 47 1.48 9.62 -15.91
CA VAL A 47 0.86 10.76 -16.59
C VAL A 47 -0.32 10.30 -17.47
N GLN A 48 -0.21 9.11 -18.09
CA GLN A 48 -1.29 8.48 -18.86
C GLN A 48 -2.54 8.18 -18.05
N GLU A 49 -2.40 7.75 -16.79
CA GLU A 49 -3.54 7.44 -15.92
C GLU A 49 -4.30 8.72 -15.53
N ARG A 50 -3.57 9.77 -15.18
CA ARG A 50 -4.17 11.08 -14.89
C ARG A 50 -4.88 11.67 -16.11
N ASP A 51 -4.25 11.62 -17.28
CA ASP A 51 -4.84 12.10 -18.53
C ASP A 51 -6.09 11.30 -18.91
N PHE A 52 -6.07 9.99 -18.68
CA PHE A 52 -7.23 9.13 -18.91
C PHE A 52 -8.41 9.51 -18.01
N ILE A 53 -8.17 9.73 -16.70
CA ILE A 53 -9.19 10.19 -15.75
C ILE A 53 -9.72 11.57 -16.15
N ALA A 54 -8.82 12.48 -16.53
CA ALA A 54 -9.15 13.85 -16.90
C ALA A 54 -10.00 13.94 -18.18
N SER A 55 -9.79 13.02 -19.13
CA SER A 55 -10.55 12.98 -20.38
C SER A 55 -12.01 12.57 -20.22
N ARG A 56 -12.42 12.11 -19.03
CA ARG A 56 -13.71 11.46 -18.75
C ARG A 56 -14.36 12.01 -17.48
N PRO A 57 -15.44 12.78 -17.59
CA PRO A 57 -16.14 13.35 -16.44
C PRO A 57 -16.59 12.30 -15.41
N GLU A 58 -17.03 11.12 -15.86
CA GLU A 58 -17.46 10.02 -15.01
C GLU A 58 -16.31 9.40 -14.19
N MET A 59 -15.11 9.32 -14.77
CA MET A 59 -13.92 8.82 -14.08
C MET A 59 -13.40 9.85 -13.08
N SER A 60 -13.42 11.14 -13.45
CA SER A 60 -13.08 12.22 -12.52
C SER A 60 -14.03 12.27 -11.31
N ALA A 61 -15.33 12.10 -11.53
CA ALA A 61 -16.32 12.01 -10.46
C ALA A 61 -16.10 10.77 -9.57
N MET A 62 -15.76 9.62 -10.16
CA MET A 62 -15.40 8.41 -9.42
C MET A 62 -14.15 8.63 -8.57
N GLN A 63 -13.11 9.25 -9.14
CA GLN A 63 -11.86 9.54 -8.41
C GLN A 63 -12.09 10.47 -7.23
N ARG A 64 -12.95 11.49 -7.38
CA ARG A 64 -13.37 12.32 -6.23
C ARG A 64 -14.02 11.49 -5.13
N LYS A 65 -14.89 10.52 -5.47
CA LYS A 65 -15.52 9.63 -4.48
C LYS A 65 -14.54 8.68 -3.81
N MET A 66 -13.56 8.16 -4.55
CA MET A 66 -12.47 7.38 -3.98
C MET A 66 -11.66 8.22 -2.99
N PHE A 67 -11.28 9.44 -3.38
CA PHE A 67 -10.60 10.39 -2.50
C PHE A 67 -11.40 10.71 -1.24
N GLU A 68 -12.71 10.97 -1.33
CA GLU A 68 -13.57 11.20 -0.15
C GLU A 68 -13.50 10.02 0.83
N GLY A 69 -13.65 8.79 0.32
CA GLY A 69 -13.59 7.57 1.12
C GLY A 69 -12.24 7.39 1.83
N MET A 70 -11.15 7.64 1.10
CA MET A 70 -9.79 7.50 1.61
C MET A 70 -9.44 8.61 2.60
N ALA A 71 -9.87 9.84 2.36
CA ALA A 71 -9.70 10.95 3.29
C ALA A 71 -10.42 10.70 4.63
N MET A 72 -11.64 10.18 4.61
CA MET A 72 -12.37 9.79 5.83
C MET A 72 -11.64 8.68 6.60
N ARG A 73 -11.14 7.65 5.89
CA ARG A 73 -10.34 6.56 6.50
C ARG A 73 -9.07 7.11 7.14
N MET A 74 -8.35 7.99 6.44
CA MET A 74 -7.11 8.60 6.89
C MET A 74 -7.29 9.42 8.17
N VAL A 75 -8.29 10.31 8.20
CA VAL A 75 -8.59 11.12 9.40
C VAL A 75 -9.05 10.25 10.58
N ARG A 76 -9.79 9.16 10.31
CA ARG A 76 -10.12 8.18 11.36
C ARG A 76 -8.86 7.54 11.96
N ILE A 77 -7.87 7.20 11.15
CA ILE A 77 -6.60 6.66 11.64
C ILE A 77 -5.84 7.70 12.46
N GLU A 78 -5.73 8.94 11.97
CA GLU A 78 -5.11 10.04 12.72
C GLU A 78 -5.75 10.16 14.12
N ARG A 79 -7.08 10.08 14.20
CA ARG A 79 -7.82 10.13 15.47
C ARG A 79 -7.52 8.93 16.37
N LEU A 80 -7.49 7.71 15.82
CA LEU A 80 -7.17 6.50 16.59
C LEU A 80 -5.72 6.51 17.11
N VAL A 81 -4.78 7.02 16.32
CA VAL A 81 -3.39 7.23 16.76
C VAL A 81 -3.35 8.23 17.92
N ALA A 82 -4.07 9.35 17.82
CA ALA A 82 -4.14 10.33 18.91
C ALA A 82 -4.70 9.72 20.21
N ILE A 83 -5.77 8.92 20.14
CA ILE A 83 -6.32 8.20 21.29
C ILE A 83 -5.27 7.23 21.86
N GLY A 84 -4.61 6.44 21.03
CA GLY A 84 -3.58 5.49 21.47
C GLY A 84 -2.42 6.16 22.21
N LYS A 85 -1.99 7.33 21.74
CA LYS A 85 -0.96 8.16 22.38
C LYS A 85 -1.44 8.74 23.72
N LEU A 86 -2.66 9.28 23.77
CA LEU A 86 -3.24 9.83 24.99
C LEU A 86 -3.46 8.77 26.07
N CYS A 87 -3.90 7.57 25.67
CA CYS A 87 -4.02 6.41 26.54
C CYS A 87 -2.68 5.76 26.91
N GLN A 88 -1.56 6.20 26.31
CA GLN A 88 -0.21 5.64 26.51
C GLN A 88 -0.10 4.13 26.17
N VAL A 89 -0.88 3.67 25.19
CA VAL A 89 -0.93 2.25 24.75
C VAL A 89 -0.42 2.04 23.32
N LEU A 90 -0.03 3.11 22.64
CA LEU A 90 0.58 3.07 21.31
C LEU A 90 2.02 3.61 21.41
N ALA A 91 2.98 2.80 20.96
CA ALA A 91 4.37 3.23 20.88
C ALA A 91 4.56 4.30 19.80
N GLU A 92 5.49 5.23 20.04
CA GLU A 92 5.66 6.38 19.18
C GLU A 92 6.17 6.02 17.78
N ASP A 93 7.09 5.05 17.70
CA ASP A 93 7.57 4.50 16.42
C ASP A 93 6.42 3.85 15.61
N ASP A 94 5.48 3.18 16.28
CA ASP A 94 4.32 2.57 15.60
C ASP A 94 3.35 3.66 15.13
N ALA A 95 3.13 4.70 15.93
CA ALA A 95 2.31 5.85 15.55
C ALA A 95 2.85 6.51 14.27
N ASP A 96 4.16 6.74 14.20
CA ASP A 96 4.81 7.36 13.03
C ASP A 96 4.68 6.50 11.78
N LEU A 97 4.87 5.17 11.89
CA LEU A 97 4.68 4.25 10.77
C LEU A 97 3.24 4.24 10.26
N ILE A 98 2.27 4.18 11.17
CA ILE A 98 0.83 4.18 10.83
C ILE A 98 0.46 5.48 10.12
N LEU A 99 0.91 6.63 10.64
CA LEU A 99 0.62 7.93 10.06
C LEU A 99 1.30 8.13 8.70
N ALA A 100 2.52 7.62 8.53
CA ALA A 100 3.23 7.65 7.25
C ALA A 100 2.50 6.80 6.19
N ALA A 101 2.07 5.58 6.54
CA ALA A 101 1.32 4.71 5.64
C ALA A 101 -0.03 5.33 5.23
N ALA A 102 -0.79 5.87 6.19
CA ALA A 102 -2.06 6.53 5.92
C ALA A 102 -1.89 7.77 5.03
N ARG A 103 -0.77 8.50 5.17
CA ARG A 103 -0.46 9.66 4.33
C ARG A 103 -0.09 9.26 2.91
N ALA A 104 0.73 8.23 2.75
CA ALA A 104 1.10 7.72 1.44
C ALA A 104 -0.13 7.29 0.60
N GLU A 105 -1.12 6.65 1.24
CA GLU A 105 -2.37 6.29 0.56
C GLU A 105 -3.15 7.52 0.08
N ILE A 106 -3.36 8.54 0.94
CA ILE A 106 -4.15 9.71 0.54
C ILE A 106 -3.40 10.60 -0.46
N ASP A 107 -2.07 10.69 -0.35
CA ASP A 107 -1.24 11.43 -1.30
C ASP A 107 -1.30 10.78 -2.70
N HIS A 108 -1.33 9.45 -2.77
CA HIS A 108 -1.53 8.73 -4.02
C HIS A 108 -2.90 9.03 -4.64
N GLU A 109 -3.98 8.91 -3.87
CA GLU A 109 -5.34 9.19 -4.36
C GLU A 109 -5.51 10.65 -4.78
N GLN A 110 -4.89 11.56 -4.04
CA GLN A 110 -4.85 12.97 -4.38
C GLN A 110 -4.11 13.17 -5.71
N SER A 111 -2.98 12.51 -5.92
CA SER A 111 -2.20 12.66 -7.16
C SER A 111 -2.93 12.16 -8.42
N LEU A 112 -3.90 11.26 -8.28
CA LEU A 112 -4.77 10.80 -9.36
C LEU A 112 -5.84 11.82 -9.76
N MET A 113 -6.14 12.79 -8.90
CA MET A 113 -7.14 13.81 -9.19
C MET A 113 -6.66 14.77 -10.28
N VAL A 114 -7.62 15.24 -11.08
CA VAL A 114 -7.39 16.29 -12.07
C VAL A 114 -6.98 17.58 -11.37
N ASP A 115 -6.17 18.42 -12.03
CA ASP A 115 -5.58 19.61 -11.40
C ASP A 115 -6.64 20.58 -10.85
N ALA A 116 -7.79 20.69 -11.52
CA ALA A 116 -8.92 21.52 -11.08
C ALA A 116 -9.51 21.07 -9.71
N ASP A 117 -9.31 19.81 -9.33
CA ASP A 117 -9.90 19.22 -8.14
C ASP A 117 -8.94 19.21 -6.95
N GLN A 118 -7.64 19.44 -7.20
CA GLN A 118 -6.59 19.47 -6.16
C GLN A 118 -6.90 20.43 -5.01
N PRO A 119 -7.33 21.69 -5.26
CA PRO A 119 -7.64 22.63 -4.17
C PRO A 119 -8.85 22.17 -3.35
N TRP A 120 -9.85 21.57 -4.00
CA TRP A 120 -11.01 21.02 -3.32
C TRP A 120 -10.62 19.83 -2.44
N GLY A 121 -9.78 18.91 -2.93
CA GLY A 121 -9.33 17.75 -2.17
C GLY A 121 -8.59 18.15 -0.89
N ALA A 122 -7.67 19.12 -1.00
CA ALA A 122 -6.96 19.67 0.15
C ALA A 122 -7.92 20.32 1.17
N ALA A 123 -8.87 21.13 0.70
CA ALA A 123 -9.87 21.78 1.56
C ALA A 123 -10.81 20.76 2.23
N TYR A 124 -11.19 19.70 1.52
CA TYR A 124 -12.03 18.63 2.03
C TYR A 124 -11.33 17.86 3.16
N LEU A 125 -10.07 17.44 2.95
CA LEU A 125 -9.28 16.75 3.97
C LEU A 125 -9.08 17.62 5.22
N GLU A 126 -8.79 18.90 5.04
CA GLU A 126 -8.66 19.84 6.16
C GLU A 126 -10.00 20.04 6.91
N GLY A 127 -11.12 20.10 6.18
CA GLY A 127 -12.46 20.12 6.77
C GLY A 127 -12.72 18.89 7.65
N LEU A 128 -12.37 17.70 7.16
CA LEU A 128 -12.50 16.45 7.93
C LEU A 128 -11.63 16.47 9.18
N ARG A 129 -10.37 16.91 9.10
CA ARG A 129 -9.48 17.02 10.27
C ARG A 129 -10.05 17.95 11.32
N ARG A 130 -10.50 19.14 10.93
CA ARG A 130 -11.15 20.07 11.87
C ARG A 130 -12.38 19.44 12.52
N GLY A 131 -13.24 18.79 11.75
CA GLY A 131 -14.40 18.08 12.30
C GLY A 131 -14.01 16.95 13.28
N ALA A 132 -13.00 16.16 12.93
CA ALA A 132 -12.58 15.03 13.73
C ALA A 132 -11.84 15.42 15.03
N PHE A 133 -11.19 16.58 15.08
CA PHE A 133 -10.35 16.97 16.23
C PHE A 133 -10.85 18.18 17.01
N GLN A 134 -11.58 19.11 16.39
CA GLN A 134 -12.08 20.32 17.05
C GLN A 134 -13.49 20.15 17.59
N SER A 135 -14.36 19.39 16.91
CA SER A 135 -15.76 19.21 17.31
C SER A 135 -16.08 17.90 18.03
N ALA A 136 -15.17 16.94 18.06
CA ALA A 136 -15.36 15.67 18.74
C ALA A 136 -14.39 15.56 19.93
N ASP A 137 -14.93 15.57 21.14
CA ASP A 137 -14.12 15.50 22.35
C ASP A 137 -13.29 14.20 22.36
N LEU A 138 -11.97 14.35 22.48
CA LEU A 138 -11.06 13.21 22.64
C LEU A 138 -11.07 12.73 24.09
N VAL A 139 -11.44 13.60 25.04
CA VAL A 139 -11.39 13.33 26.48
C VAL A 139 -12.30 12.14 26.82
N ASP A 140 -13.53 12.12 26.30
CA ASP A 140 -14.49 11.02 26.51
C ASP A 140 -13.97 9.67 25.99
N ALA A 141 -13.15 9.68 24.93
CA ALA A 141 -12.54 8.46 24.37
C ALA A 141 -11.29 8.00 25.12
N THR A 142 -10.78 8.82 26.05
CA THR A 142 -9.53 8.62 26.78
C THR A 142 -9.74 8.54 28.30
N ASP A 143 -10.98 8.34 28.75
CA ASP A 143 -11.24 7.93 30.12
C ASP A 143 -10.73 6.49 30.36
N PRO A 144 -10.58 6.03 31.61
CA PRO A 144 -10.01 4.71 31.89
C PRO A 144 -10.75 3.56 31.19
N ALA A 145 -12.08 3.63 31.11
CA ALA A 145 -12.89 2.60 30.46
C ALA A 145 -12.72 2.62 28.92
N GLY A 146 -12.62 3.80 28.32
CA GLY A 146 -12.34 4.01 26.92
C GLY A 146 -10.95 3.51 26.52
N CYS A 147 -9.93 3.80 27.33
CA CYS A 147 -8.57 3.28 27.11
C CYS A 147 -8.50 1.75 27.24
N GLU A 148 -9.23 1.15 28.20
CA GLU A 148 -9.34 -0.30 28.31
C GLU A 148 -10.04 -0.90 27.07
N ALA A 149 -11.17 -0.32 26.65
CA ALA A 149 -11.90 -0.77 25.46
C ALA A 149 -11.11 -0.60 24.16
N PHE A 150 -10.27 0.43 24.07
CA PHE A 150 -9.40 0.71 22.94
C PHE A 150 -8.28 -0.34 22.80
N SER A 151 -7.66 -0.70 23.93
CA SER A 151 -6.47 -1.57 24.00
C SER A 151 -6.77 -3.07 24.11
N ARG A 152 -8.00 -3.47 24.47
CA ARG A 152 -8.37 -4.88 24.58
C ARG A 152 -8.06 -5.66 23.28
N PRO A 153 -7.77 -6.97 23.36
CA PRO A 153 -7.56 -7.80 22.17
C PRO A 153 -8.71 -7.69 21.16
N GLY A 154 -8.37 -7.44 19.89
CA GLY A 154 -9.36 -7.20 18.83
C GLY A 154 -10.03 -5.82 18.86
N GLY A 155 -9.62 -4.96 19.79
CA GLY A 155 -10.00 -3.56 19.91
C GLY A 155 -9.42 -2.69 18.81
N ALA A 156 -9.55 -1.37 18.97
CA ALA A 156 -9.10 -0.41 17.97
C ALA A 156 -7.57 -0.40 17.84
N LEU A 157 -6.83 -0.61 18.93
CA LEU A 157 -5.37 -0.70 18.92
C LEU A 157 -4.87 -1.81 17.98
N THR A 158 -5.41 -3.04 18.11
CA THR A 158 -5.04 -4.17 17.24
C THR A 158 -5.29 -3.85 15.77
N LYS A 159 -6.38 -3.13 15.46
CA LYS A 159 -6.73 -2.76 14.09
C LYS A 159 -5.80 -1.71 13.49
N ILE A 160 -5.35 -0.73 14.27
CA ILE A 160 -4.43 0.27 13.73
C ILE A 160 -3.00 -0.26 13.62
N LEU A 161 -2.61 -1.24 14.45
CA LEU A 161 -1.29 -1.85 14.35
C LEU A 161 -1.06 -2.62 13.03
N THR A 162 -2.11 -3.04 12.31
CA THR A 162 -1.96 -3.66 10.98
C THR A 162 -1.40 -2.69 9.94
N TRP A 163 -1.53 -1.39 10.17
CA TRP A 163 -0.99 -0.33 9.30
C TRP A 163 0.51 -0.11 9.43
N THR A 164 1.14 -0.67 10.45
CA THR A 164 2.61 -0.65 10.58
C THR A 164 3.29 -1.49 9.51
N GLY A 165 2.55 -2.36 8.80
CA GLY A 165 3.09 -3.37 7.89
C GLY A 165 3.85 -4.50 8.61
N ARG A 166 3.91 -4.47 9.94
CA ARG A 166 4.53 -5.51 10.76
C ARG A 166 3.55 -6.68 10.91
N GLN A 167 4.10 -7.88 11.01
CA GLN A 167 3.29 -9.09 11.22
C GLN A 167 2.72 -9.06 12.64
N GLN A 168 1.38 -8.98 12.75
CA GLN A 168 0.67 -8.90 14.02
C GLN A 168 0.04 -10.26 14.36
N GLU A 169 0.05 -10.62 15.65
CA GLU A 169 -0.70 -11.75 16.19
C GLU A 169 -1.93 -11.22 16.94
N SER A 170 -3.13 -11.73 16.64
CA SER A 170 -4.39 -11.37 17.33
C SER A 170 -4.59 -12.16 18.63
N SER A 171 -3.93 -13.31 18.74
CA SER A 171 -3.71 -14.12 19.95
C SER A 171 -2.46 -14.98 19.73
N PRO A 172 -1.85 -15.61 20.76
CA PRO A 172 -0.64 -16.40 20.57
C PRO A 172 -0.79 -17.44 19.45
N GLY A 173 -0.05 -17.26 18.36
CA GLY A 173 -0.08 -18.14 17.19
C GLY A 173 -1.21 -17.92 16.18
N VAL A 174 -2.08 -16.92 16.37
CA VAL A 174 -3.14 -16.54 15.41
C VAL A 174 -2.76 -15.23 14.73
N ARG A 175 -2.59 -15.26 13.41
CA ARG A 175 -2.27 -14.05 12.62
C ARG A 175 -3.46 -13.08 12.63
N ALA A 176 -3.20 -11.80 12.89
CA ALA A 176 -4.16 -10.75 12.57
C ALA A 176 -4.16 -10.53 11.06
N SER A 177 -5.32 -10.64 10.42
CA SER A 177 -5.48 -10.22 9.01
C SER A 177 -5.44 -8.69 8.93
N PRO A 178 -4.83 -8.10 7.87
CA PRO A 178 -4.89 -6.67 7.60
C PRO A 178 -6.31 -6.11 7.59
#